data_AF-A0A209BTI2-F1
#
_entry.id   AF-A0A209BTI2-F1
#
_cell.length_a   1.000
_cell.length_b   1.000
_cell.length_c   1.000
_cell.angle_alpha   90.00
_cell.angle_beta   90.00
_cell.angle_gamma   90.00
#
_symmetry.space_group_name_H-M   'P 1'
#
loop_
_entity.id
_entity.type
_entity.pdbx_description
1 polymer ?
#
loop_
_entity_poly.entity_id
_entity_poly.type
_entity_poly.pdbx_seq_one_letter_code
_entity_poly.pdbx_strand_id
1 'polypeptide(L)' 'MTGIGRPKPPPVKELNGWQYLGWHCCWCGKALRVGARSAGRAEGHSGAHDLSIEVYECAPPCPERPAEIEPE' A
#
# COMPACT_ATOMS: atom_id res chain seq x y z
N MET A 1 0.60 -20.90 -14.73
CA MET A 1 -0.08 -19.74 -14.13
C MET A 1 0.97 -18.89 -13.44
N THR A 2 1.79 -18.17 -14.21
CA THR A 2 2.81 -17.28 -13.65
C THR A 2 2.17 -15.91 -13.39
N GLY A 3 1.49 -15.81 -12.25
CA GLY A 3 0.99 -14.52 -11.79
C GLY A 3 2.15 -13.74 -11.20
N ILE A 4 2.65 -12.74 -11.92
CA ILE A 4 3.51 -11.70 -11.38
C ILE A 4 2.73 -11.05 -10.22
N GLY A 5 3.23 -11.18 -8.99
CA GLY A 5 2.53 -10.71 -7.80
C GLY A 5 2.67 -9.19 -7.66
N ARG A 6 1.57 -8.49 -7.36
CA ARG A 6 1.67 -7.08 -6.93
C ARG A 6 2.52 -7.01 -5.65
N PRO A 7 3.39 -6.00 -5.50
CA PRO A 7 4.19 -5.85 -4.29
C PRO A 7 3.27 -5.67 -3.07
N LYS A 8 3.61 -6.37 -1.98
CA LYS A 8 2.88 -6.22 -0.71
C LYS A 8 3.07 -4.80 -0.17
N PRO A 9 1.99 -4.08 0.20
CA PRO A 9 2.12 -2.75 0.77
C PRO A 9 2.77 -2.77 2.17
N PRO A 10 3.33 -1.64 2.64
CA PRO A 10 3.87 -1.53 3.99
C PRO A 10 2.81 -1.85 5.05
N PRO A 11 3.18 -2.48 6.18
CA PRO A 11 2.25 -2.77 7.26
C PRO A 11 1.75 -1.47 7.91
N VAL A 12 0.57 -1.54 8.53
CA VAL A 12 -0.14 -0.39 9.13
C VAL A 12 0.75 0.42 10.09
N LYS A 13 1.60 -0.26 10.87
CA LYS A 13 2.51 0.36 11.85
C LYS A 13 3.58 1.27 11.23
N GLU A 14 3.85 1.12 9.94
CA GLU A 14 4.85 1.89 9.19
C GLU A 14 4.22 3.06 8.42
N LEU A 15 2.89 3.13 8.37
CA LEU A 15 2.17 4.21 7.72
C LEU A 15 2.12 5.44 8.63
N ASN A 16 2.28 6.61 8.03
CA ASN A 16 1.85 7.85 8.69
C ASN A 16 0.32 8.01 8.62
N GLY A 17 -0.23 8.96 9.40
CA GLY A 17 -1.68 9.17 9.47
C GLY A 17 -2.34 9.45 8.12
N TRP A 18 -1.68 10.16 7.21
CA TRP A 18 -2.24 10.46 5.89
C TRP A 18 -2.25 9.25 4.95
N GLN A 19 -1.25 8.38 5.06
CA GLN A 19 -1.19 7.11 4.35
C GLN A 19 -2.24 6.14 4.90
N TYR A 20 -2.39 6.08 6.22
CA TYR A 20 -3.42 5.28 6.88
C TYR A 20 -4.84 5.67 6.45
N LEU A 21 -5.11 6.98 6.36
CA LEU A 21 -6.41 7.48 5.91
C LEU A 21 -6.62 7.35 4.38
N GLY A 22 -5.64 6.86 3.63
CA GLY A 22 -5.71 6.70 2.17
C GLY A 22 -5.58 7.99 1.37
N TRP A 23 -5.17 9.10 1.99
CA TRP A 23 -4.99 10.39 1.31
C TRP A 23 -3.62 10.51 0.65
N HIS A 24 -2.63 9.76 1.12
CA HIS A 24 -1.27 9.79 0.61
C HIS A 24 -0.85 8.41 0.11
N CYS A 25 0.03 8.38 -0.89
CA CYS A 25 0.62 7.16 -1.43
C CYS A 25 1.32 6.37 -0.31
N CYS A 26 1.02 5.07 -0.19
CA CYS A 26 1.61 4.21 0.84
C CYS A 26 3.12 4.07 0.73
N TRP A 27 3.72 4.27 -0.46
CA TRP A 27 5.17 4.18 -0.65
C TRP A 27 5.86 5.55 -0.59
N CYS A 28 5.50 6.51 -1.45
CA CYS A 28 6.21 7.78 -1.53
C CYS A 28 5.65 8.91 -0.65
N GLY A 29 4.51 8.70 0.00
CA GLY A 29 3.90 9.66 0.92
C GLY A 29 3.34 10.93 0.28
N LYS A 30 3.28 11.03 -1.06
CA LYS A 30 2.69 12.18 -1.77
C LYS A 30 1.17 12.15 -1.72
N ALA A 31 0.55 13.32 -1.68
CA ALA A 31 -0.90 13.47 -1.69
C ALA A 31 -1.54 12.90 -2.96
N LEU A 32 -2.53 12.05 -2.77
CA LEU A 32 -3.36 11.45 -3.80
C LEU A 32 -4.53 12.39 -4.06
N ARG A 33 -4.55 13.03 -5.22
CA ARG A 33 -5.60 13.99 -5.60
C ARG A 33 -6.58 13.40 -6.59
N VAL A 34 -6.09 12.72 -7.62
CA VAL A 34 -6.91 12.11 -8.67
C VAL A 34 -6.20 10.85 -9.18
N GLY A 35 -6.96 9.81 -9.53
CA GLY A 35 -6.45 8.64 -10.22
C GLY A 35 -5.68 7.63 -9.36
N ALA A 36 -5.70 7.78 -8.03
CA ALA A 36 -5.05 6.82 -7.13
C ALA A 36 -5.57 5.39 -7.36
N ARG A 37 -4.67 4.41 -7.22
CA ARG A 37 -5.00 2.99 -7.40
C ARG A 37 -4.92 2.28 -6.06
N SER A 38 -5.77 1.28 -5.88
CA SER A 38 -5.66 0.34 -4.77
C SER A 38 -4.33 -0.42 -4.88
N ALA A 39 -3.52 -0.29 -3.84
CA ALA A 39 -2.25 -1.00 -3.66
C ALA A 39 -2.43 -2.32 -2.89
N GLY A 40 -3.65 -2.56 -2.37
CA GLY A 40 -4.00 -3.73 -1.57
C GLY A 40 -4.05 -3.41 -0.07
N ARG A 41 -4.06 -4.48 0.73
CA ARG A 41 -4.29 -4.37 2.18
C ARG A 41 -2.98 -4.27 2.95
N ALA A 42 -2.76 -3.14 3.61
CA ALA A 42 -1.71 -2.99 4.63
C ALA A 42 -2.12 -3.78 5.86
N GLU A 43 -1.28 -4.71 6.30
CA GLU A 43 -1.59 -5.58 7.43
C GLU A 43 -1.32 -4.90 8.78
N GLY A 44 -2.23 -5.06 9.73
CA GLY A 44 -2.11 -4.51 11.08
C GLY A 44 -2.98 -5.26 12.08
N HIS A 45 -2.55 -5.33 13.35
CA HIS A 45 -3.31 -5.93 14.44
C HIS A 45 -3.13 -5.18 15.75
N SER A 46 -4.14 -5.22 16.61
CA SER A 46 -4.06 -4.80 18.02
C SER A 46 -4.74 -5.84 18.88
N GLY A 47 -3.93 -6.65 19.60
CA GLY A 47 -4.44 -7.83 20.28
C GLY A 47 -5.14 -8.78 19.29
N ALA A 48 -6.40 -9.09 19.56
CA ALA A 48 -7.24 -9.94 18.71
C ALA A 48 -7.94 -9.17 17.56
N HIS A 49 -7.77 -7.85 17.46
CA HIS A 49 -8.43 -7.03 16.45
C HIS A 49 -7.58 -6.91 15.18
N ASP A 50 -8.17 -7.26 14.03
CA ASP A 50 -7.59 -6.97 12.71
C ASP A 50 -7.79 -5.48 12.38
N LEU A 51 -6.68 -4.77 12.25
CA LEU A 51 -6.63 -3.34 11.91
C LEU A 51 -6.11 -3.10 10.50
N SER A 52 -6.04 -4.15 9.69
CA SER A 52 -5.54 -4.04 8.34
C SER A 52 -6.51 -3.22 7.49
N ILE A 53 -5.96 -2.34 6.67
CA ILE A 53 -6.71 -1.36 5.89
C ILE A 53 -6.30 -1.41 4.42
N GLU A 54 -7.21 -1.02 3.54
CA GLU A 54 -6.88 -0.77 2.14
C GLU A 54 -6.01 0.48 2.04
N VAL A 55 -4.91 0.40 1.29
CA VAL A 55 -4.02 1.53 1.04
C VAL A 55 -3.88 1.79 -0.46
N TYR A 56 -3.45 3.00 -0.79
CA TYR A 56 -3.48 3.48 -2.16
C TYR A 56 -2.10 3.93 -2.65
N GLU A 57 -1.90 3.82 -3.95
CA GLU A 57 -0.68 4.20 -4.65
C GLU A 57 -0.92 5.25 -5.72
N CYS A 58 0.17 5.91 -6.11
CA CYS A 58 0.18 6.82 -7.24
C CYS A 58 -0.21 6.12 -8.54
N ALA A 59 -0.90 6.85 -9.42
CA ALA A 59 -1.00 6.51 -10.84
C ALA A 59 -0.46 7.68 -11.66
N PRO A 60 0.63 7.49 -12.43
CA PRO A 60 1.43 6.26 -12.58
C PRO A 60 2.19 5.87 -11.29
N PRO A 61 2.66 4.60 -11.18
CA PRO A 61 3.38 4.14 -9.99
C PRO A 61 4.60 5.00 -9.68
N CYS A 62 4.83 5.27 -8.40
CA CYS A 62 5.99 6.04 -7.96
C CYS A 62 7.26 5.18 -7.94
N PRO A 63 8.46 5.78 -8.09
CA PRO A 63 9.74 5.06 -8.04
C PRO A 63 9.98 4.29 -6.73
N GLU A 64 9.38 4.73 -5.63
CA GLU A 64 9.47 4.11 -4.31
C GLU A 64 8.63 2.83 -4.19
N ARG A 65 7.77 2.54 -5.17
CA ARG A 65 7.03 1.28 -5.21
C ARG A 65 8.01 0.15 -5.53
N PRO A 66 8.06 -0.92 -4.72
CA PRO A 66 8.88 -2.08 -5.01
C PRO A 66 8.54 -2.70 -6.37
N ALA A 67 9.55 -3.29 -7.04
CA ALA A 67 9.31 -4.08 -8.23
C ALA A 67 8.38 -5.26 -7.89
N GLU A 68 7.60 -5.69 -8.89
CA GLU A 68 6.71 -6.83 -8.74
C GLU A 68 7.53 -8.06 -8.33
N ILE A 69 7.00 -8.82 -7.36
CA ILE A 69 7.71 -9.96 -6.78
C ILE A 69 7.33 -11.20 -7.61
N GLU A 70 8.32 -11.89 -8.17
CA GLU A 70 8.11 -13.25 -8.66
C GLU A 70 7.82 -14.15 -7.45
N PRO A 71 6.76 -14.99 -7.48
CA PRO A 71 6.51 -15.92 -6.38
C PRO A 71 7.65 -16.96 -6.32
N GLU A 72 8.31 -17.08 -5.16
CA GLU A 72 9.17 -18.24 -4.81
C GLU A 72 8.37 -19.54 -4.69
#